data_AF-G2GF55-F1
#
_entry.id   AF-G2GF55-F1
#
_cell.length_a   1.000
_cell.length_b   1.000
_cell.length_c   1.000
_cell.angle_alpha   90.00
_cell.angle_beta   90.00
_cell.angle_gamma   90.00
#
_symmetry.space_group_name_H-M   'P 1'
#
loop_
_entity.id
_entity.type
_entity.pdbx_description
1 polymer ?
#
loop_
_entity_poly.entity_id
_entity_poly.type
_entity_poly.pdbx_seq_one_letter_code
_entity_poly.pdbx_strand_id
1 'polypeptide(L)'
;MSREPLPEVHVPRQFPLFRGTGLLRDRRMRSTAAVFTTMSALAATSMIAGPSVAEPFDAAPCALERTSAHHSEGLDTWNASYPRPSRAMDAVMVYLSFPDAVPRTTTARLTADHFPATSRFFERASYGRFTLRPHPQRNWIRMPRPSTAYAIRRDWRPADRAAYLRDALAAADRTVDFSRYDVVYFVADPDAPGVDSDATKVVNLDSPLRADGTDIRRVVTVFEKSPPDRLVLAHETGHVFDLPDLYHRPTDGKGDWDTYVGDWDLMGSQFAMAPDLFGWHKWKLGWLDPRQVVCVPPSGVKAARLTLEPLSAGPGTPVPAGLAGAPGAFGERSAVPGFGLGSGAKLAVVRTGRESALVFEVRGPVGNDVQTCSQGLLVYRVRSRTESGGGPVEVIDAHPRSQACGEESVYPPLADAPVGLGESFTVPGEGVRVEVEGRTASGAWTVKITTSR
;
A
#
# COMPACT_ATOMS: atom_id res chain seq x y z
N MET A 1 -43.00 53.70 -6.84
CA MET A 1 -43.57 54.10 -5.53
C MET A 1 -42.43 54.16 -4.55
N SER A 2 -42.27 55.35 -3.99
CA SER A 2 -41.10 55.88 -3.31
C SER A 2 -40.89 55.29 -1.91
N ARG A 3 -39.61 55.07 -1.55
CA ARG A 3 -38.96 55.71 -0.38
C ARG A 3 -37.46 55.41 -0.41
N GLU A 4 -36.70 56.35 -0.92
CA GLU A 4 -35.41 56.80 -0.38
C GLU A 4 -35.63 58.26 0.09
N PRO A 5 -34.70 58.98 0.75
CA PRO A 5 -33.66 58.64 1.74
C PRO A 5 -33.60 59.70 2.91
N LEU A 6 -32.58 59.64 3.77
CA LEU A 6 -32.06 60.76 4.61
C LEU A 6 -31.77 62.01 3.74
N PRO A 7 -31.82 63.30 4.22
CA PRO A 7 -30.74 63.87 5.04
C PRO A 7 -31.08 65.11 5.93
N GLU A 8 -30.23 65.41 6.90
CA GLU A 8 -30.16 66.73 7.57
C GLU A 8 -28.88 67.49 7.21
N VAL A 9 -28.95 68.80 7.44
CA VAL A 9 -28.40 69.90 6.63
C VAL A 9 -27.08 70.47 7.18
N HIS A 10 -26.46 71.27 6.31
CA HIS A 10 -25.17 71.96 6.28
C HIS A 10 -24.95 73.15 7.27
N VAL A 11 -23.71 73.21 7.83
CA VAL A 11 -22.75 74.34 8.15
C VAL A 11 -23.19 75.62 8.90
N PRO A 12 -22.26 76.31 9.64
CA PRO A 12 -21.50 77.39 8.97
C PRO A 12 -20.01 77.56 9.34
N ARG A 13 -19.31 78.17 8.39
CA ARG A 13 -17.90 78.61 8.35
C ARG A 13 -17.61 79.76 9.33
N GLN A 14 -16.32 79.92 9.68
CA GLN A 14 -15.61 81.19 9.53
C GLN A 14 -14.09 80.99 9.36
N PHE A 15 -13.59 81.41 8.20
CA PHE A 15 -12.18 81.77 7.90
C PHE A 15 -12.01 83.27 8.21
N PRO A 16 -10.79 83.76 8.52
CA PRO A 16 -9.86 84.20 7.46
C PRO A 16 -8.42 83.69 7.69
N LEU A 17 -7.73 83.15 6.67
CA LEU A 17 -7.00 83.85 5.61
C LEU A 17 -5.85 84.75 6.13
N PHE A 18 -4.66 84.15 6.21
CA PHE A 18 -3.42 84.83 5.80
C PHE A 18 -2.72 83.98 4.71
N ARG A 19 -2.69 84.56 3.50
CA ARG A 19 -1.67 84.32 2.47
C ARG A 19 -0.28 84.62 3.09
N GLY A 20 0.82 83.99 2.75
CA GLY A 20 1.18 83.04 1.71
C GLY A 20 2.71 82.91 1.70
N THR A 21 3.22 82.01 0.88
CA THR A 21 4.66 81.69 0.63
C THR A 21 5.32 80.93 1.80
N GLY A 22 5.77 79.68 1.71
CA GLY A 22 6.13 78.85 0.57
C GLY A 22 7.63 78.57 0.62
N LEU A 23 8.09 77.68 1.51
CA LEU A 23 9.42 77.05 1.37
C LEU A 23 9.45 75.68 2.09
N LEU A 24 9.38 74.64 1.27
CA LEU A 24 10.06 73.33 1.35
C LEU A 24 10.58 72.91 2.75
N ARG A 25 9.94 71.92 3.38
CA ARG A 25 10.57 71.13 4.44
C ARG A 25 10.19 69.64 4.36
N ASP A 26 11.18 68.88 3.91
CA ASP A 26 11.50 67.47 4.20
C ASP A 26 10.40 66.40 4.17
N ARG A 27 10.16 65.90 2.95
CA ARG A 27 9.53 64.60 2.67
C ARG A 27 10.40 63.38 3.06
N ARG A 28 11.68 63.58 3.41
CA ARG A 28 12.65 62.49 3.67
C ARG A 28 12.54 61.84 5.06
N MET A 29 12.00 62.53 6.07
CA MET A 29 11.94 61.99 7.44
C MET A 29 10.69 61.14 7.75
N ARG A 30 9.66 61.17 6.90
CA ARG A 30 8.46 60.32 7.09
C ARG A 30 8.63 58.91 6.51
N SER A 31 9.54 58.73 5.55
CA SER A 31 9.83 57.43 4.96
C SER A 31 10.69 56.54 5.86
N THR A 32 11.62 57.12 6.61
CA THR A 32 12.49 56.36 7.54
C THR A 32 11.73 55.91 8.78
N ALA A 33 10.85 56.75 9.34
CA ALA A 33 10.01 56.36 10.47
C ALA A 33 9.08 55.18 10.12
N ALA A 34 8.45 55.19 8.94
CA ALA A 34 7.56 54.11 8.52
C ALA A 34 8.28 52.77 8.27
N VAL A 35 9.54 52.80 7.81
CA VAL A 35 10.37 51.60 7.60
C VAL A 35 10.84 51.00 8.94
N PHE A 36 11.16 51.83 9.93
CA PHE A 36 11.54 51.33 11.25
C PHE A 36 10.35 50.70 12.01
N THR A 37 9.14 51.27 11.93
CA THR A 37 7.96 50.68 12.59
C THR A 37 7.53 49.37 11.96
N THR A 38 7.68 49.21 10.63
CA THR A 38 7.39 47.94 9.93
C THR A 38 8.45 46.87 10.20
N MET A 39 9.72 47.25 10.31
CA MET A 39 10.80 46.32 10.71
C MET A 39 10.68 45.87 12.17
N SER A 40 10.24 46.72 13.09
CA SER A 40 9.99 46.33 14.49
C SER A 40 8.76 45.41 14.64
N ALA A 41 7.73 45.60 13.82
CA ALA A 41 6.56 44.71 13.79
C ALA A 41 6.88 43.32 13.20
N LEU A 42 7.75 43.27 12.19
CA LEU A 42 8.30 42.02 11.64
C LEU A 42 9.23 41.32 12.64
N ALA A 43 10.08 42.05 13.37
CA ALA A 43 10.94 41.47 14.40
C ALA A 43 10.13 40.94 15.60
N ALA A 44 9.07 41.64 16.02
CA ALA A 44 8.22 41.21 17.15
C ALA A 44 7.35 39.99 16.83
N THR A 45 6.98 39.77 15.56
CA THR A 45 6.28 38.53 15.13
C THR A 45 7.25 37.38 14.81
N SER A 46 8.55 37.65 14.68
CA SER A 46 9.58 36.63 14.45
C SER A 46 10.15 36.03 15.74
N MET A 47 9.83 36.58 16.92
CA MET A 47 10.44 36.20 18.20
C MET A 47 9.58 35.31 19.11
N ILE A 48 8.45 34.79 18.61
CA ILE A 48 7.79 33.61 19.19
C ILE A 48 8.01 32.40 18.26
N ALA A 49 9.25 32.20 17.85
CA ALA A 49 9.74 30.88 17.54
C ALA A 49 10.26 30.30 18.87
N GLY A 50 9.35 29.76 19.69
CA GLY A 50 9.76 28.70 20.60
C GLY A 50 10.44 27.61 19.77
N PRO A 51 11.33 26.78 20.33
CA PRO A 51 11.89 25.69 19.56
C PRO A 51 10.73 24.81 19.11
N SER A 52 10.31 24.96 17.85
CA SER A 52 9.74 23.86 17.11
C SER A 52 10.90 22.91 16.96
N VAL A 53 11.12 22.11 17.99
CA VAL A 53 11.76 20.82 17.81
C VAL A 53 10.79 20.14 16.85
N ALA A 54 11.10 20.20 15.56
CA ALA A 54 10.70 19.12 14.68
C ALA A 54 11.39 17.92 15.29
N GLU A 55 10.69 17.26 16.23
CA GLU A 55 10.97 15.87 16.56
C GLU A 55 11.19 15.21 15.20
N PRO A 56 12.32 14.52 14.97
CA PRO A 56 12.46 13.76 13.76
C PRO A 56 11.16 12.96 13.64
N PHE A 57 10.49 13.05 12.48
CA PHE A 57 9.40 12.13 12.13
C PHE A 57 10.06 10.75 11.95
N ASP A 58 10.55 10.21 13.05
CA ASP A 58 11.10 8.90 13.15
C ASP A 58 9.90 7.99 13.32
N ALA A 59 9.70 7.11 12.35
CA ALA A 59 8.68 6.09 12.42
C ALA A 59 9.16 4.91 13.30
N ALA A 60 10.43 4.88 13.71
CA ALA A 60 10.98 3.88 14.61
C ALA A 60 10.22 3.68 15.95
N PRO A 61 9.62 4.69 16.60
CA PRO A 61 8.94 4.52 17.89
C PRO A 61 7.75 3.54 17.82
N CYS A 62 7.06 3.47 16.68
CA CYS A 62 5.90 2.60 16.48
C CYS A 62 6.17 1.39 15.58
N ALA A 63 7.38 1.24 15.04
CA ALA A 63 7.79 0.01 14.36
C ALA A 63 7.83 -1.16 15.35
N LEU A 64 7.46 -2.36 14.87
CA LEU A 64 7.62 -3.60 15.64
C LEU A 64 8.99 -4.20 15.40
N GLU A 65 9.51 -4.88 16.42
CA GLU A 65 10.77 -5.64 16.32
C GLU A 65 10.57 -6.90 15.47
N ARG A 66 11.52 -7.17 14.58
CA ARG A 66 11.58 -8.38 13.74
C ARG A 66 11.93 -9.57 14.62
N THR A 67 11.16 -10.63 14.45
CA THR A 67 11.27 -11.85 15.26
C THR A 67 11.78 -13.01 14.41
N SER A 68 11.89 -14.19 15.02
CA SER A 68 12.20 -15.43 14.31
C SER A 68 11.00 -16.06 13.60
N ALA A 69 9.79 -15.49 13.74
CA ALA A 69 8.60 -15.99 13.07
C ALA A 69 8.80 -15.99 11.54
N HIS A 70 8.35 -17.05 10.87
CA HIS A 70 8.39 -17.12 9.41
C HIS A 70 7.57 -15.97 8.81
N HIS A 71 8.22 -15.14 7.99
CA HIS A 71 7.68 -13.88 7.46
C HIS A 71 7.21 -12.88 8.54
N SER A 72 8.01 -12.69 9.60
CA SER A 72 7.74 -11.73 10.68
C SER A 72 7.33 -10.33 10.17
N GLU A 73 6.32 -9.75 10.84
CA GLU A 73 5.83 -8.38 10.61
C GLU A 73 6.60 -7.29 11.38
N GLY A 74 7.84 -7.55 11.78
CA GLY A 74 8.72 -6.52 12.36
C GLY A 74 9.51 -5.75 11.29
N LEU A 75 9.68 -4.45 11.51
CA LEU A 75 10.21 -3.48 10.54
C LEU A 75 11.47 -2.75 11.02
N ASP A 76 11.91 -3.00 12.26
CA ASP A 76 13.14 -2.41 12.81
C ASP A 76 14.40 -2.84 12.04
N THR A 77 14.37 -4.03 11.43
CA THR A 77 15.42 -4.57 10.57
C THR A 77 14.83 -5.30 9.37
N TRP A 78 15.60 -5.37 8.28
CA TRP A 78 15.24 -6.18 7.12
C TRP A 78 15.79 -7.59 7.23
N ASN A 79 15.01 -8.58 6.78
CA ASN A 79 15.50 -9.94 6.60
C ASN A 79 16.43 -10.03 5.38
N ALA A 80 17.75 -9.94 5.61
CA ALA A 80 18.77 -9.99 4.55
C ALA A 80 18.78 -11.28 3.72
N SER A 81 18.05 -12.32 4.16
CA SER A 81 17.84 -13.51 3.35
C SER A 81 16.98 -13.24 2.12
N TYR A 82 16.18 -12.15 2.08
CA TYR A 82 15.28 -11.79 1.00
C TYR A 82 15.76 -10.52 0.28
N PRO A 83 15.57 -10.40 -1.06
CA PRO A 83 15.88 -9.18 -1.79
C PRO A 83 14.91 -8.04 -1.42
N ARG A 84 15.43 -6.82 -1.25
CA ARG A 84 14.60 -5.61 -1.04
C ARG A 84 14.10 -5.07 -2.39
N PRO A 85 12.79 -4.93 -2.62
CA PRO A 85 12.25 -4.39 -3.88
C PRO A 85 12.35 -2.85 -3.93
N SER A 86 13.58 -2.35 -3.92
CA SER A 86 13.92 -0.91 -3.86
C SER A 86 14.44 -0.35 -5.19
N ARG A 87 14.56 -1.21 -6.20
CA ARG A 87 14.99 -0.88 -7.56
C ARG A 87 14.27 -1.78 -8.56
N ALA A 88 14.40 -1.47 -9.85
CA ALA A 88 13.96 -2.41 -10.87
C ALA A 88 14.67 -3.77 -10.70
N MET A 89 13.91 -4.85 -10.85
CA MET A 89 14.40 -6.22 -10.80
C MET A 89 14.04 -6.96 -12.08
N ASP A 90 15.01 -7.69 -12.62
CA ASP A 90 14.85 -8.46 -13.84
C ASP A 90 14.43 -9.90 -13.50
N ALA A 91 13.32 -10.35 -14.07
CA ALA A 91 12.72 -11.63 -13.76
C ALA A 91 12.63 -12.52 -15.01
N VAL A 92 13.35 -13.64 -15.02
CA VAL A 92 13.31 -14.57 -16.16
C VAL A 92 12.10 -15.49 -16.05
N MET A 93 11.41 -15.70 -17.17
CA MET A 93 10.39 -16.75 -17.29
C MET A 93 10.92 -17.86 -18.18
N VAL A 94 11.16 -19.02 -17.57
CA VAL A 94 11.65 -20.23 -18.24
C VAL A 94 10.49 -21.21 -18.38
N TYR A 95 10.17 -21.55 -19.62
CA TYR A 95 9.03 -22.40 -19.96
C TYR A 95 9.46 -23.86 -20.11
N LEU A 96 8.81 -24.76 -19.39
CA LEU A 96 9.21 -26.15 -19.23
C LEU A 96 8.17 -27.08 -19.85
N SER A 97 8.59 -27.86 -20.85
CA SER A 97 7.78 -28.92 -21.45
C SER A 97 8.24 -30.29 -20.98
N PHE A 98 7.39 -31.30 -21.10
CA PHE A 98 7.68 -32.65 -20.59
C PHE A 98 7.62 -33.71 -21.70
N PRO A 99 8.36 -34.83 -21.59
CA PRO A 99 8.36 -35.86 -22.62
C PRO A 99 7.00 -36.54 -22.89
N ASP A 100 6.10 -36.53 -21.91
CA ASP A 100 4.75 -37.11 -21.94
C ASP A 100 3.67 -36.12 -22.40
N ALA A 101 4.04 -34.89 -22.76
CA ALA A 101 3.12 -33.85 -23.20
C ALA A 101 3.67 -33.08 -24.41
N VAL A 102 2.77 -32.55 -25.23
CA VAL A 102 3.10 -31.59 -26.27
C VAL A 102 2.36 -30.30 -25.93
N PRO A 103 3.06 -29.19 -25.65
CA PRO A 103 2.41 -27.94 -25.29
C PRO A 103 1.42 -27.49 -26.35
N ARG A 104 0.18 -27.17 -25.94
CA ARG A 104 -0.86 -26.66 -26.85
C ARG A 104 -0.95 -25.14 -26.85
N THR A 105 -0.31 -24.51 -25.87
CA THR A 105 -0.17 -23.06 -25.75
C THR A 105 1.23 -22.59 -26.18
N THR A 106 1.40 -21.27 -26.29
CA THR A 106 2.69 -20.66 -26.61
C THR A 106 3.28 -19.97 -25.37
N THR A 107 4.61 -19.90 -25.30
CA THR A 107 5.33 -19.14 -24.25
C THR A 107 4.90 -17.67 -24.23
N ALA A 108 4.62 -17.08 -25.40
CA ALA A 108 4.09 -15.72 -25.52
C ALA A 108 2.69 -15.58 -24.92
N ARG A 109 1.80 -16.57 -25.11
CA ARG A 109 0.47 -16.58 -24.49
C ARG A 109 0.57 -16.67 -22.98
N LEU A 110 1.38 -17.60 -22.46
CA LEU A 110 1.62 -17.74 -21.01
C LEU A 110 2.26 -16.48 -20.42
N THR A 111 3.15 -15.80 -21.16
CA THR A 111 3.67 -14.49 -20.74
C THR A 111 2.53 -13.47 -20.60
N ALA A 112 1.67 -13.38 -21.63
CA ALA A 112 0.59 -12.39 -21.72
C ALA A 112 -0.51 -12.60 -20.67
N ASP A 113 -0.64 -13.83 -20.17
CA ASP A 113 -1.57 -14.17 -19.09
C ASP A 113 -1.19 -13.51 -17.76
N HIS A 114 0.09 -13.21 -17.53
CA HIS A 114 0.58 -12.57 -16.30
C HIS A 114 1.08 -11.14 -16.50
N PHE A 115 1.71 -10.85 -17.63
CA PHE A 115 2.33 -9.57 -17.93
C PHE A 115 1.58 -8.81 -19.03
N PRO A 116 1.41 -7.49 -18.91
CA PRO A 116 2.02 -6.59 -17.91
C PRO A 116 1.20 -6.40 -16.62
N ALA A 117 0.20 -7.24 -16.33
CA ALA A 117 -0.65 -7.09 -15.15
C ALA A 117 0.16 -7.11 -13.84
N THR A 118 1.05 -8.09 -13.66
CA THR A 118 1.93 -8.20 -12.49
C THR A 118 2.88 -7.00 -12.35
N SER A 119 3.54 -6.58 -13.43
CA SER A 119 4.42 -5.39 -13.39
C SER A 119 3.65 -4.14 -12.98
N ARG A 120 2.46 -3.91 -13.55
CA ARG A 120 1.63 -2.75 -13.22
C ARG A 120 1.08 -2.79 -11.80
N PHE A 121 0.79 -3.97 -11.26
CA PHE A 121 0.38 -4.11 -9.86
C PHE A 121 1.45 -3.54 -8.93
N PHE A 122 2.69 -4.00 -9.09
CA PHE A 122 3.84 -3.58 -8.28
C PHE A 122 4.23 -2.12 -8.51
N GLU A 123 4.18 -1.65 -9.75
CA GLU A 123 4.42 -0.23 -10.07
C GLU A 123 3.42 0.68 -9.34
N ARG A 124 2.13 0.34 -9.34
CA ARG A 124 1.11 1.08 -8.59
C ARG A 124 1.28 0.96 -7.08
N ALA A 125 1.47 -0.26 -6.56
CA ALA A 125 1.59 -0.51 -5.13
C ALA A 125 2.79 0.23 -4.52
N SER A 126 3.88 0.34 -5.28
CA SER A 126 5.13 0.99 -4.85
C SER A 126 5.23 2.48 -5.19
N TYR A 127 4.18 3.09 -5.75
CA TYR A 127 4.19 4.48 -6.21
C TYR A 127 5.30 4.76 -7.24
N GLY A 128 5.60 3.79 -8.10
CA GLY A 128 6.66 3.83 -9.11
C GLY A 128 8.07 3.58 -8.59
N ARG A 129 8.25 3.27 -7.29
CA ARG A 129 9.58 3.00 -6.70
C ARG A 129 10.15 1.63 -7.08
N PHE A 130 9.28 0.68 -7.43
CA PHE A 130 9.66 -0.68 -7.79
C PHE A 130 9.12 -1.04 -9.18
N THR A 131 9.91 -1.78 -9.95
CA THR A 131 9.51 -2.29 -11.27
C THR A 131 10.00 -3.71 -11.43
N LEU A 132 9.07 -4.64 -11.64
CA LEU A 132 9.39 -6.02 -12.03
C LEU A 132 9.42 -6.12 -13.56
N ARG A 133 10.58 -6.44 -14.13
CA ARG A 133 10.80 -6.50 -15.59
C ARG A 133 10.84 -7.96 -16.06
N PRO A 134 9.83 -8.44 -16.81
CA PRO A 134 9.84 -9.81 -17.31
C PRO A 134 10.81 -9.98 -18.49
N HIS A 135 11.58 -11.07 -18.45
CA HIS A 135 12.43 -11.55 -19.54
C HIS A 135 11.96 -12.96 -19.95
N PRO A 136 10.87 -13.06 -20.72
CA PRO A 136 10.33 -14.35 -21.13
C PRO A 136 11.21 -15.04 -22.16
N GLN A 137 11.57 -16.29 -21.90
CA GLN A 137 12.25 -17.13 -22.87
C GLN A 137 11.29 -17.53 -23.99
N ARG A 138 11.78 -17.56 -25.24
CA ARG A 138 10.93 -17.83 -26.41
C ARG A 138 10.60 -19.31 -26.56
N ASN A 139 11.54 -20.18 -26.19
CA ASN A 139 11.48 -21.61 -26.45
C ASN A 139 11.08 -22.38 -25.19
N TRP A 140 10.38 -23.50 -25.41
CA TRP A 140 10.19 -24.51 -24.40
C TRP A 140 11.50 -25.26 -24.14
N ILE A 141 11.86 -25.41 -22.87
CA ILE A 141 12.97 -26.23 -22.41
C ILE A 141 12.41 -27.58 -21.98
N ARG A 142 12.83 -28.64 -22.68
CA ARG A 142 12.31 -29.99 -22.42
C ARG A 142 12.94 -30.58 -21.17
N MET A 143 12.12 -30.91 -20.20
CA MET A 143 12.49 -31.61 -18.97
C MET A 143 12.97 -33.04 -19.27
N PRO A 144 13.89 -33.60 -18.47
CA PRO A 144 14.47 -34.93 -18.73
C PRO A 144 13.52 -36.09 -18.43
N ARG A 145 12.46 -35.86 -17.64
CA ARG A 145 11.50 -36.88 -17.19
C ARG A 145 10.06 -36.46 -17.46
N PRO A 146 9.14 -37.42 -17.64
CA PRO A 146 7.69 -37.16 -17.73
C PRO A 146 7.18 -36.28 -16.58
N SER A 147 6.18 -35.45 -16.83
CA SER A 147 5.55 -34.58 -15.83
C SER A 147 5.07 -35.37 -14.60
N THR A 148 4.48 -36.53 -14.84
CA THR A 148 3.96 -37.45 -13.81
C THR A 148 5.04 -37.96 -12.84
N ALA A 149 6.31 -37.99 -13.25
CA ALA A 149 7.41 -38.45 -12.40
C ALA A 149 7.79 -37.44 -11.31
N TYR A 150 7.39 -36.16 -11.45
CA TYR A 150 7.68 -35.12 -10.47
C TYR A 150 6.61 -34.97 -9.39
N ALA A 151 5.47 -35.67 -9.53
CA ALA A 151 4.43 -35.72 -8.51
C ALA A 151 3.96 -34.32 -8.03
N ILE A 152 3.93 -33.34 -8.94
CA ILE A 152 3.54 -31.95 -8.67
C ILE A 152 2.11 -31.96 -8.15
N ARG A 153 1.93 -31.42 -6.94
CA ARG A 153 0.65 -31.36 -6.22
C ARG A 153 0.72 -30.30 -5.14
N ARG A 154 -0.41 -29.83 -4.63
CA ARG A 154 -0.47 -28.83 -3.54
C ARG A 154 0.48 -29.14 -2.36
N ASP A 155 0.34 -30.33 -1.76
CA ASP A 155 1.20 -30.80 -0.66
C ASP A 155 2.45 -31.54 -1.18
N TRP A 156 3.22 -30.84 -2.01
CA TRP A 156 4.38 -31.40 -2.72
C TRP A 156 5.49 -31.86 -1.78
N ARG A 157 5.83 -33.15 -1.82
CA ARG A 157 6.92 -33.72 -1.02
C ARG A 157 8.24 -33.01 -1.31
N PRO A 158 9.02 -32.62 -0.28
CA PRO A 158 10.28 -31.87 -0.47
C PRO A 158 11.26 -32.55 -1.43
N ALA A 159 11.38 -33.88 -1.40
CA ALA A 159 12.28 -34.63 -2.26
C ALA A 159 11.90 -34.55 -3.75
N ASP A 160 10.61 -34.66 -4.07
CA ASP A 160 10.10 -34.55 -5.45
C ASP A 160 10.27 -33.12 -5.98
N ARG A 161 9.94 -32.13 -5.14
CA ARG A 161 10.15 -30.71 -5.43
C ARG A 161 11.60 -30.39 -5.73
N ALA A 162 12.52 -30.86 -4.87
CA ALA A 162 13.94 -30.66 -5.09
C ALA A 162 14.41 -31.34 -6.38
N ALA A 163 13.88 -32.52 -6.72
CA ALA A 163 14.21 -33.20 -7.96
C ALA A 163 13.71 -32.43 -9.20
N TYR A 164 12.50 -31.87 -9.16
CA TYR A 164 11.99 -30.99 -10.21
C TYR A 164 12.86 -29.75 -10.41
N LEU A 165 13.16 -29.03 -9.33
CA LEU A 165 13.92 -27.78 -9.42
C LEU A 165 15.35 -28.00 -9.91
N ARG A 166 16.01 -29.09 -9.48
CA ARG A 166 17.33 -29.46 -10.00
C ARG A 166 17.29 -29.77 -11.49
N ASP A 167 16.32 -30.57 -11.93
CA ASP A 167 16.21 -30.96 -13.34
C ASP A 167 15.84 -29.75 -14.22
N ALA A 168 14.95 -28.87 -13.74
CA ALA A 168 14.57 -27.63 -14.42
C ALA A 168 15.76 -26.69 -14.58
N LEU A 169 16.52 -26.49 -13.50
CA LEU A 169 17.72 -25.65 -13.55
C LEU A 169 18.77 -26.23 -14.50
N ALA A 170 19.11 -27.51 -14.36
CA ALA A 170 20.12 -28.16 -15.20
C ALA A 170 19.74 -28.17 -16.69
N ALA A 171 18.45 -28.28 -17.01
CA ALA A 171 17.97 -28.19 -18.38
C ALA A 171 18.05 -26.76 -18.93
N ALA A 172 17.82 -25.75 -18.09
CA ALA A 172 17.77 -24.34 -18.49
C ALA A 172 19.14 -23.65 -18.53
N ASP A 173 20.07 -24.02 -17.65
CA ASP A 173 21.42 -23.44 -17.48
C ASP A 173 22.23 -23.39 -18.78
N ARG A 174 21.98 -24.32 -19.72
CA ARG A 174 22.65 -24.35 -21.02
C ARG A 174 22.28 -23.17 -21.94
N THR A 175 21.14 -22.54 -21.72
CA THR A 175 20.61 -21.49 -22.61
C THR A 175 20.17 -20.22 -21.87
N VAL A 176 20.14 -20.25 -20.54
CA VAL A 176 19.74 -19.13 -19.69
C VAL A 176 20.88 -18.86 -18.73
N ASP A 177 21.46 -17.67 -18.83
CA ASP A 177 22.44 -17.16 -17.86
C ASP A 177 21.68 -16.54 -16.67
N PHE A 178 21.60 -17.31 -15.57
CA PHE A 178 20.88 -16.95 -14.36
C PHE A 178 21.53 -15.80 -13.58
N SER A 179 22.81 -15.51 -13.82
CA SER A 179 23.51 -14.39 -13.15
C SER A 179 22.91 -13.01 -13.50
N ARG A 180 22.11 -12.96 -14.57
CA ARG A 180 21.49 -11.74 -15.11
C ARG A 180 20.14 -11.40 -14.49
N TYR A 181 19.59 -12.26 -13.64
CA TYR A 181 18.22 -12.15 -13.15
C TYR A 181 18.14 -12.15 -11.63
N ASP A 182 17.26 -11.30 -11.09
CA ASP A 182 16.97 -11.22 -9.66
C ASP A 182 15.90 -12.24 -9.23
N VAL A 183 15.00 -12.61 -10.16
CA VAL A 183 13.86 -13.51 -9.92
C VAL A 183 13.80 -14.57 -11.02
N VAL A 184 13.52 -15.82 -10.64
CA VAL A 184 13.38 -16.95 -11.56
C VAL A 184 11.97 -17.52 -11.47
N TYR A 185 11.24 -17.51 -12.58
CA TYR A 185 9.99 -18.20 -12.77
C TYR A 185 10.20 -19.47 -13.60
N PHE A 186 9.92 -20.64 -13.02
CA PHE A 186 9.77 -21.87 -13.80
C PHE A 186 8.30 -22.09 -14.10
N VAL A 187 7.93 -21.93 -15.37
CA VAL A 187 6.56 -22.05 -15.87
C VAL A 187 6.40 -23.40 -16.53
N ALA A 188 5.62 -24.29 -15.93
CA ALA A 188 5.35 -25.60 -16.50
C ALA A 188 4.31 -25.50 -17.62
N ASP A 189 4.36 -26.45 -18.56
CA ASP A 189 3.29 -26.69 -19.51
C ASP A 189 1.97 -27.00 -18.78
N PRO A 190 0.94 -26.14 -18.88
CA PRO A 190 -0.32 -26.31 -18.15
C PRO A 190 -1.12 -27.54 -18.62
N ASP A 191 -0.84 -28.04 -19.83
CA ASP A 191 -1.55 -29.20 -20.39
C ASP A 191 -0.86 -30.53 -20.06
N ALA A 192 0.27 -30.51 -19.36
CA ALA A 192 1.00 -31.73 -19.01
C ALA A 192 0.27 -32.51 -17.89
N PRO A 193 0.05 -33.83 -18.05
CA PRO A 193 -0.85 -34.60 -17.19
C PRO A 193 -0.40 -34.72 -15.72
N GLY A 194 0.87 -34.46 -15.43
CA GLY A 194 1.43 -34.46 -14.08
C GLY A 194 1.54 -33.09 -13.42
N VAL A 195 1.00 -32.03 -14.02
CA VAL A 195 1.00 -30.66 -13.47
C VAL A 195 -0.34 -30.37 -12.81
N ASP A 196 -0.30 -30.11 -11.49
CA ASP A 196 -1.44 -29.68 -10.69
C ASP A 196 -1.43 -28.15 -10.58
N SER A 197 -2.49 -27.49 -11.05
CA SER A 197 -2.57 -26.02 -11.05
C SER A 197 -2.60 -25.42 -9.66
N ASP A 198 -3.09 -26.17 -8.67
CA ASP A 198 -3.21 -25.68 -7.29
C ASP A 198 -1.88 -25.75 -6.53
N ALA A 199 -0.79 -26.14 -7.22
CA ALA A 199 0.54 -26.30 -6.65
C ALA A 199 1.46 -25.09 -6.87
N THR A 200 1.03 -24.07 -7.61
CA THR A 200 1.79 -22.83 -7.81
C THR A 200 2.21 -22.25 -6.46
N LYS A 201 3.49 -21.91 -6.33
CA LYS A 201 4.05 -21.32 -5.11
C LYS A 201 5.47 -20.78 -5.29
N VAL A 202 5.89 -19.90 -4.38
CA VAL A 202 7.31 -19.65 -4.12
C VAL A 202 7.94 -20.79 -3.33
N VAL A 203 9.11 -21.21 -3.79
CA VAL A 203 9.95 -22.19 -3.10
C VAL A 203 11.16 -21.49 -2.49
N ASN A 204 11.17 -21.38 -1.17
CA ASN A 204 12.35 -21.05 -0.39
C ASN A 204 13.24 -22.28 -0.25
N LEU A 205 14.53 -22.14 -0.57
CA LEU A 205 15.49 -23.23 -0.56
C LEU A 205 16.42 -23.12 0.65
N ASP A 206 16.47 -24.17 1.47
CA ASP A 206 17.41 -24.25 2.61
C ASP A 206 18.87 -24.22 2.14
N SER A 207 19.14 -24.88 1.01
CA SER A 207 20.41 -24.82 0.29
C SER A 207 20.16 -24.21 -1.09
N PRO A 208 20.84 -23.11 -1.45
CA PRO A 208 20.63 -22.48 -2.76
C PRO A 208 20.97 -23.46 -3.88
N LEU A 209 20.20 -23.37 -4.97
CA LEU A 209 20.64 -23.95 -6.23
C LEU A 209 21.76 -23.07 -6.80
N ARG A 210 22.69 -23.67 -7.54
CA ARG A 210 23.82 -22.96 -8.15
C ARG A 210 23.80 -23.15 -9.65
N ALA A 211 23.85 -22.04 -10.35
CA ALA A 211 23.94 -21.91 -11.80
C ALA A 211 24.76 -20.65 -12.10
N ASP A 212 25.57 -20.66 -13.16
CA ASP A 212 26.32 -19.48 -13.63
C ASP A 212 27.12 -18.71 -12.55
N GLY A 213 27.64 -19.42 -11.54
CA GLY A 213 28.36 -18.81 -10.42
C GLY A 213 27.50 -17.98 -9.47
N THR A 214 26.17 -18.03 -9.57
CA THR A 214 25.22 -17.37 -8.67
C THR A 214 24.45 -18.37 -7.79
N ASP A 215 24.13 -17.95 -6.57
CA ASP A 215 23.27 -18.70 -5.64
C ASP A 215 21.80 -18.30 -5.88
N ILE A 216 21.01 -19.21 -6.44
CA ILE A 216 19.56 -19.07 -6.59
C ILE A 216 18.89 -19.60 -5.32
N ARG A 217 18.52 -18.67 -4.42
CA ARG A 217 17.92 -18.99 -3.12
C ARG A 217 16.41 -19.22 -3.18
N ARG A 218 15.76 -18.70 -4.22
CA ARG A 218 14.30 -18.75 -4.37
C ARG A 218 13.95 -18.89 -5.84
N VAL A 219 12.92 -19.68 -6.07
CA VAL A 219 12.31 -19.86 -7.39
C VAL A 219 10.82 -19.84 -7.19
N VAL A 220 10.11 -19.18 -8.10
CA VAL A 220 8.67 -19.25 -8.16
C VAL A 220 8.30 -20.30 -9.20
N THR A 221 7.60 -21.34 -8.77
CA THR A 221 7.08 -22.37 -9.68
C THR A 221 5.65 -22.03 -10.07
N VAL A 222 5.41 -21.88 -11.37
CA VAL A 222 4.13 -21.50 -11.95
C VAL A 222 3.53 -22.73 -12.63
N PHE A 223 2.49 -23.27 -12.03
CA PHE A 223 1.76 -24.47 -12.49
C PHE A 223 0.33 -24.15 -12.97
N GLU A 224 0.00 -22.86 -13.02
CA GLU A 224 -1.31 -22.33 -13.35
C GLU A 224 -1.89 -22.83 -14.66
N LYS A 225 -3.23 -22.81 -14.74
CA LYS A 225 -3.97 -22.95 -16.00
C LYS A 225 -3.71 -21.74 -16.90
N SER A 226 -4.08 -21.86 -18.16
CA SER A 226 -4.12 -20.73 -19.11
C SER A 226 -5.56 -20.53 -19.60
N PRO A 227 -6.25 -19.44 -19.19
CA PRO A 227 -5.76 -18.35 -18.34
C PRO A 227 -5.64 -18.75 -16.85
N PRO A 228 -4.75 -18.08 -16.10
CA PRO A 228 -4.53 -18.28 -14.68
C PRO A 228 -5.50 -17.45 -13.84
N ASP A 229 -5.46 -17.63 -12.52
CA ASP A 229 -6.08 -16.70 -11.59
C ASP A 229 -5.40 -15.31 -11.67
N ARG A 230 -6.21 -14.25 -11.59
CA ARG A 230 -5.84 -12.89 -12.03
C ARG A 230 -4.53 -12.35 -11.46
N LEU A 231 -4.28 -12.54 -10.17
CA LEU A 231 -3.14 -11.95 -9.45
C LEU A 231 -2.20 -12.98 -8.83
N VAL A 232 -2.33 -14.27 -9.18
CA VAL A 232 -1.53 -15.35 -8.59
C VAL A 232 -0.02 -15.08 -8.68
N LEU A 233 0.49 -14.68 -9.86
CA LEU A 233 1.91 -14.41 -10.00
C LEU A 233 2.37 -13.19 -9.18
N ALA A 234 1.49 -12.20 -8.99
CA ALA A 234 1.79 -11.05 -8.13
C ALA A 234 1.84 -11.48 -6.65
N HIS A 235 0.90 -12.31 -6.21
CA HIS A 235 0.86 -12.87 -4.86
C HIS A 235 2.14 -13.66 -4.57
N GLU A 236 2.49 -14.60 -5.45
CA GLU A 236 3.72 -15.37 -5.31
C GLU A 236 4.95 -14.48 -5.30
N THR A 237 5.01 -13.48 -6.18
CA THR A 237 6.13 -12.55 -6.18
C THR A 237 6.22 -11.74 -4.88
N GLY A 238 5.12 -11.53 -4.15
CA GLY A 238 5.10 -10.95 -2.81
C GLY A 238 5.96 -11.73 -1.81
N HIS A 239 5.90 -13.07 -1.83
CA HIS A 239 6.72 -13.92 -0.95
C HIS A 239 8.23 -13.84 -1.27
N VAL A 240 8.60 -13.51 -2.51
CA VAL A 240 10.02 -13.23 -2.85
C VAL A 240 10.56 -12.04 -2.05
N PHE A 241 9.68 -11.14 -1.60
CA PHE A 241 10.02 -9.94 -0.82
C PHE A 241 9.64 -10.05 0.67
N ASP A 242 9.59 -11.28 1.20
CA ASP A 242 9.34 -11.56 2.63
C ASP A 242 7.93 -11.18 3.12
N LEU A 243 6.93 -11.13 2.23
CA LEU A 243 5.54 -10.97 2.65
C LEU A 243 4.93 -12.32 3.06
N PRO A 244 4.16 -12.38 4.16
CA PRO A 244 3.43 -13.58 4.58
C PRO A 244 2.14 -13.77 3.81
N ASP A 245 1.64 -15.00 3.78
CA ASP A 245 0.22 -15.29 3.57
C ASP A 245 -0.60 -14.72 4.74
N LEU A 246 -1.69 -14.02 4.42
CA LEU A 246 -2.60 -13.44 5.40
C LEU A 246 -3.91 -14.21 5.56
N TYR A 247 -4.12 -15.26 4.78
CA TYR A 247 -5.30 -16.12 4.87
C TYR A 247 -5.09 -17.25 5.89
N HIS A 248 -6.19 -17.75 6.46
CA HIS A 248 -6.18 -18.96 7.25
C HIS A 248 -6.28 -20.18 6.33
N ARG A 249 -5.43 -21.19 6.51
CA ARG A 249 -5.61 -22.49 5.84
C ARG A 249 -6.33 -23.44 6.81
N PRO A 250 -7.63 -23.75 6.63
CA PRO A 250 -8.34 -24.68 7.49
C PRO A 250 -7.67 -26.06 7.44
N THR A 251 -7.51 -26.70 8.60
CA THR A 251 -6.82 -28.00 8.73
C THR A 251 -7.53 -29.16 8.04
N ASP A 252 -8.81 -29.03 7.74
CA ASP A 252 -9.65 -30.04 7.08
C ASP A 252 -10.01 -29.68 5.63
N GLY A 253 -9.46 -28.58 5.10
CA GLY A 253 -9.79 -28.04 3.78
C GLY A 253 -11.23 -27.53 3.65
N LYS A 254 -11.97 -27.44 4.75
CA LYS A 254 -13.35 -26.97 4.82
C LYS A 254 -13.44 -25.80 5.79
N GLY A 255 -13.25 -24.58 5.29
CA GLY A 255 -13.41 -23.36 6.07
C GLY A 255 -13.13 -22.13 5.21
N ASP A 256 -13.51 -20.97 5.72
CA ASP A 256 -13.27 -19.70 5.05
C ASP A 256 -11.78 -19.38 5.08
N TRP A 257 -11.17 -19.34 3.89
CA TRP A 257 -9.75 -19.05 3.73
C TRP A 257 -9.46 -17.58 4.08
N ASP A 258 -10.36 -16.67 3.73
CA ASP A 258 -10.11 -15.22 3.70
C ASP A 258 -10.54 -14.45 4.97
N THR A 259 -10.62 -15.13 6.12
CA THR A 259 -11.26 -14.60 7.35
C THR A 259 -10.54 -13.44 8.04
N TYR A 260 -9.21 -13.32 7.90
CA TYR A 260 -8.46 -12.30 8.64
C TYR A 260 -8.48 -10.94 7.96
N VAL A 261 -8.45 -10.89 6.63
CA VAL A 261 -8.24 -9.64 5.89
C VAL A 261 -9.23 -9.40 4.75
N GLY A 262 -10.05 -10.40 4.38
CA GLY A 262 -11.02 -10.31 3.30
C GLY A 262 -10.41 -9.78 2.00
N ASP A 263 -11.09 -8.80 1.39
CA ASP A 263 -10.66 -8.19 0.12
C ASP A 263 -9.49 -7.20 0.25
N TRP A 264 -8.94 -6.94 1.43
CA TRP A 264 -8.14 -5.74 1.67
C TRP A 264 -6.64 -5.89 1.40
N ASP A 265 -6.16 -7.06 0.99
CA ASP A 265 -4.75 -7.26 0.63
C ASP A 265 -4.57 -8.46 -0.32
N LEU A 266 -3.68 -8.31 -1.32
CA LEU A 266 -3.29 -9.38 -2.25
C LEU A 266 -2.78 -10.64 -1.55
N MET A 267 -2.06 -10.49 -0.45
CA MET A 267 -1.50 -11.58 0.34
C MET A 267 -2.58 -12.31 1.17
N GLY A 268 -3.77 -11.73 1.29
CA GLY A 268 -4.97 -12.43 1.75
C GLY A 268 -5.62 -13.23 0.63
N SER A 269 -5.90 -12.58 -0.50
CA SER A 269 -6.55 -13.24 -1.64
C SER A 269 -6.15 -12.65 -2.98
N GLN A 270 -5.82 -13.52 -3.94
CA GLN A 270 -5.57 -13.13 -5.34
C GLN A 270 -6.83 -12.71 -6.11
N PHE A 271 -8.01 -12.98 -5.53
CA PHE A 271 -9.32 -12.61 -6.07
C PHE A 271 -9.88 -11.34 -5.44
N ALA A 272 -9.20 -10.79 -4.44
CA ALA A 272 -9.62 -9.62 -3.70
C ALA A 272 -10.05 -8.45 -4.60
N MET A 273 -11.13 -7.78 -4.17
CA MET A 273 -11.67 -6.57 -4.78
C MET A 273 -10.84 -5.32 -4.46
N ALA A 274 -10.13 -5.29 -3.32
CA ALA A 274 -9.21 -4.23 -2.90
C ALA A 274 -7.77 -4.78 -2.66
N PRO A 275 -7.12 -5.33 -3.70
CA PRO A 275 -5.90 -6.11 -3.55
C PRO A 275 -4.64 -5.26 -3.34
N ASP A 276 -4.72 -3.93 -3.19
CA ASP A 276 -3.49 -3.18 -2.86
C ASP A 276 -2.90 -3.67 -1.53
N LEU A 277 -1.58 -3.67 -1.43
CA LEU A 277 -0.92 -4.11 -0.20
C LEU A 277 -1.23 -3.14 0.94
N PHE A 278 -1.40 -3.67 2.15
CA PHE A 278 -1.52 -2.88 3.38
C PHE A 278 -0.37 -1.88 3.49
N GLY A 279 -0.67 -0.70 4.03
CA GLY A 279 0.32 0.33 4.30
C GLY A 279 1.47 -0.17 5.18
N TRP A 280 1.19 -1.10 6.09
CA TRP A 280 2.22 -1.80 6.87
C TRP A 280 3.21 -2.57 6.00
N HIS A 281 2.73 -3.35 5.02
CA HIS A 281 3.57 -4.05 4.07
C HIS A 281 4.31 -3.07 3.15
N LYS A 282 3.65 -2.02 2.66
CA LYS A 282 4.32 -0.96 1.89
C LYS A 282 5.43 -0.27 2.70
N TRP A 283 5.27 -0.10 4.01
CA TRP A 283 6.31 0.39 4.90
C TRP A 283 7.46 -0.64 5.04
N LYS A 284 7.14 -1.92 5.29
CA LYS A 284 8.12 -3.02 5.37
C LYS A 284 9.00 -3.10 4.11
N LEU A 285 8.40 -2.92 2.94
CA LEU A 285 9.08 -2.96 1.64
C LEU A 285 9.87 -1.68 1.32
N GLY A 286 9.75 -0.62 2.14
CA GLY A 286 10.43 0.66 1.94
C GLY A 286 9.76 1.56 0.89
N TRP A 287 8.48 1.37 0.62
CA TRP A 287 7.73 2.14 -0.37
C TRP A 287 7.01 3.36 0.21
N LEU A 288 6.87 3.43 1.54
CA LEU A 288 6.44 4.63 2.25
C LEU A 288 7.66 5.39 2.80
N ASP A 289 7.72 6.69 2.56
CA ASP A 289 8.71 7.54 3.24
C ASP A 289 8.40 7.60 4.75
N PRO A 290 9.39 7.76 5.64
CA PRO A 290 9.15 7.87 7.09
C PRO A 290 8.10 8.93 7.47
N ARG A 291 8.08 10.08 6.78
CA ARG A 291 7.08 11.14 6.97
C ARG A 291 5.63 10.75 6.63
N GLN A 292 5.44 9.66 5.88
CA GLN A 292 4.12 9.16 5.51
C GLN A 292 3.53 8.23 6.58
N VAL A 293 4.33 7.90 7.60
CA VAL A 293 3.95 7.07 8.74
C VAL A 293 3.92 7.96 9.99
N VAL A 294 2.78 8.00 10.67
CA VAL A 294 2.58 8.81 11.88
C VAL A 294 2.41 7.88 13.08
N CYS A 295 3.39 7.88 13.97
CA CYS A 295 3.26 7.21 15.25
C CYS A 295 2.35 8.01 16.18
N VAL A 296 1.20 7.44 16.57
CA VAL A 296 0.29 8.02 17.55
C VAL A 296 0.68 7.51 18.93
N PRO A 297 1.07 8.39 19.87
CA PRO A 297 1.47 7.97 21.21
C PRO A 297 0.33 7.23 21.93
N PRO A 298 0.63 6.18 22.70
CA PRO A 298 -0.38 5.42 23.43
C PRO A 298 -0.97 6.19 24.64
N SER A 299 -0.28 7.23 25.11
CA SER A 299 -0.66 8.04 26.26
C SER A 299 -0.67 9.53 25.91
N GLY A 300 -1.86 10.10 25.82
CA GLY A 300 -2.07 11.53 25.64
C GLY A 300 -3.52 11.90 25.91
N VAL A 301 -3.75 12.90 26.77
CA VAL A 301 -5.10 13.45 27.02
C VAL A 301 -5.68 14.12 25.77
N LYS A 302 -4.86 14.35 24.74
CA LYS A 302 -5.26 15.00 23.49
C LYS A 302 -5.31 13.98 22.35
N ALA A 303 -6.46 13.94 21.69
CA ALA A 303 -6.63 13.19 20.46
C ALA A 303 -5.65 13.67 19.37
N ALA A 304 -5.04 12.73 18.65
CA ALA A 304 -4.24 13.01 17.46
C ALA A 304 -5.18 13.24 16.28
N ARG A 305 -5.27 14.48 15.80
CA ARG A 305 -6.02 14.85 14.60
C ARG A 305 -5.07 14.84 13.40
N LEU A 306 -5.31 13.95 12.45
CA LEU A 306 -4.44 13.67 11.30
C LEU A 306 -5.18 13.90 9.98
N THR A 307 -4.43 14.23 8.95
CA THR A 307 -4.91 14.21 7.56
C THR A 307 -4.22 13.05 6.85
N LEU A 308 -4.97 12.01 6.51
CA LEU A 308 -4.49 10.81 5.83
C LEU A 308 -4.92 10.81 4.37
N GLU A 309 -3.98 10.61 3.46
CA GLU A 309 -4.27 10.40 2.06
C GLU A 309 -4.74 8.95 1.81
N PRO A 310 -5.57 8.70 0.79
CA PRO A 310 -5.83 7.33 0.34
C PRO A 310 -4.52 6.60 0.06
N LEU A 311 -4.40 5.37 0.58
CA LEU A 311 -3.17 4.60 0.51
C LEU A 311 -2.72 4.42 -0.94
N SER A 312 -3.65 4.07 -1.82
CA SER A 312 -3.41 3.71 -3.22
C SER A 312 -3.21 4.93 -4.13
N ALA A 313 -3.32 6.16 -3.60
CA ALA A 313 -3.06 7.40 -4.33
C ALA A 313 -1.56 7.76 -4.32
N GLY A 314 -0.87 7.54 -5.43
CA GLY A 314 0.50 8.03 -5.64
C GLY A 314 0.55 9.43 -6.24
N PRO A 315 1.75 10.06 -6.33
CA PRO A 315 1.93 11.32 -7.03
C PRO A 315 1.33 11.28 -8.45
N GLY A 316 0.45 12.24 -8.77
CA GLY A 316 -0.19 12.31 -10.09
C GLY A 316 -1.32 11.29 -10.34
N THR A 317 -1.66 10.44 -9.37
CA THR A 317 -2.80 9.51 -9.50
C THR A 317 -4.11 10.30 -9.39
N PRO A 318 -5.06 10.15 -10.34
CA PRO A 318 -6.39 10.74 -10.19
C PRO A 318 -7.13 10.13 -9.00
N VAL A 319 -7.77 10.97 -8.19
CA VAL A 319 -8.56 10.54 -7.02
C VAL A 319 -9.99 11.10 -7.17
N PRO A 320 -11.05 10.34 -6.82
CA PRO A 320 -12.40 10.89 -6.77
C PRO A 320 -12.45 12.13 -5.88
N ALA A 321 -12.94 13.25 -6.41
CA ALA A 321 -13.02 14.52 -5.69
C ALA A 321 -13.70 14.34 -4.32
N GLY A 322 -13.09 14.87 -3.27
CA GLY A 322 -13.81 15.10 -2.02
C GLY A 322 -14.74 16.30 -2.22
N LEU A 323 -16.04 16.07 -2.46
CA LEU A 323 -17.01 17.15 -2.34
C LEU A 323 -16.97 17.63 -0.88
N ALA A 324 -16.50 18.85 -0.67
CA ALA A 324 -16.58 19.51 0.61
C ALA A 324 -18.06 19.73 0.98
N GLY A 325 -18.63 18.80 1.76
CA GLY A 325 -19.79 19.03 2.61
C GLY A 325 -21.12 19.47 1.97
N ALA A 326 -21.53 18.94 0.82
CA ALA A 326 -22.89 19.18 0.29
C ALA A 326 -23.65 17.85 0.07
N PRO A 327 -24.84 17.65 0.71
CA PRO A 327 -25.68 16.51 0.39
C PRO A 327 -26.42 16.74 -0.93
N GLY A 328 -26.31 15.80 -1.85
CA GLY A 328 -27.15 15.70 -3.05
C GLY A 328 -26.54 16.29 -4.32
N ALA A 329 -25.70 15.51 -5.00
CA ALA A 329 -25.55 15.58 -6.47
C ALA A 329 -24.97 14.26 -6.99
N PHE A 330 -25.84 13.35 -7.40
CA PHE A 330 -25.46 12.27 -8.31
C PHE A 330 -25.36 12.87 -9.72
N GLY A 331 -24.18 12.84 -10.33
CA GLY A 331 -24.00 13.26 -11.72
C GLY A 331 -22.55 13.54 -12.08
N GLU A 332 -21.95 12.62 -12.84
CA GLU A 332 -20.67 12.71 -13.55
C GLU A 332 -19.35 12.76 -12.74
N ARG A 333 -18.42 11.94 -13.25
CA ARG A 333 -17.08 11.62 -12.73
C ARG A 333 -16.16 12.83 -12.82
N SER A 334 -16.25 13.76 -11.87
CA SER A 334 -15.18 14.73 -11.66
C SER A 334 -14.08 14.10 -10.80
N ALA A 335 -13.16 13.37 -11.45
CA ALA A 335 -11.86 13.09 -10.86
C ALA A 335 -11.02 14.36 -10.98
N VAL A 336 -10.66 14.98 -9.86
CA VAL A 336 -9.67 16.06 -9.89
C VAL A 336 -8.30 15.38 -10.00
N PRO A 337 -7.36 15.86 -10.83
CA PRO A 337 -5.99 15.41 -10.70
C PRO A 337 -5.59 15.61 -9.23
N GLY A 338 -5.00 14.60 -8.59
CA GLY A 338 -4.59 14.65 -7.18
C GLY A 338 -3.43 15.63 -6.97
N PHE A 339 -3.61 16.91 -7.32
CA PHE A 339 -2.64 17.96 -7.12
C PHE A 339 -2.37 18.07 -5.62
N GLY A 340 -1.15 17.68 -5.22
CA GLY A 340 -0.70 17.69 -3.83
C GLY A 340 -0.89 16.38 -3.06
N LEU A 341 -1.50 15.34 -3.64
CA LEU A 341 -1.52 13.99 -3.04
C LEU A 341 -0.31 13.15 -3.47
N GLY A 342 0.05 12.19 -2.63
CA GLY A 342 1.11 11.20 -2.87
C GLY A 342 2.31 11.34 -1.94
N SER A 343 2.41 12.45 -1.20
CA SER A 343 3.53 12.75 -0.30
C SER A 343 3.14 12.97 1.16
N GLY A 344 1.84 13.12 1.45
CA GLY A 344 1.32 13.27 2.81
C GLY A 344 1.29 11.96 3.59
N ALA A 345 0.81 12.05 4.83
CA ALA A 345 0.61 10.90 5.70
C ALA A 345 -0.36 9.90 5.06
N LYS A 346 -0.01 8.61 5.11
CA LYS A 346 -0.81 7.50 4.58
C LYS A 346 -1.15 6.47 5.66
N LEU A 347 -0.29 6.37 6.66
CA LEU A 347 -0.40 5.38 7.73
C LEU A 347 -0.34 6.09 9.08
N ALA A 348 -1.28 5.77 9.98
CA ALA A 348 -1.15 6.08 11.38
C ALA A 348 -1.03 4.78 12.19
N VAL A 349 -0.18 4.76 13.21
CA VAL A 349 0.14 3.55 13.97
C VAL A 349 0.06 3.85 15.46
N VAL A 350 -0.74 3.07 16.19
CA VAL A 350 -0.76 3.05 17.65
C VAL A 350 -0.11 1.75 18.10
N ARG A 351 1.05 1.84 18.77
CA ARG A 351 1.69 0.66 19.34
C ARG A 351 0.89 0.19 20.56
N THR A 352 0.35 -1.02 20.51
CA THR A 352 -0.50 -1.60 21.58
C THR A 352 0.28 -2.51 22.52
N GLY A 353 1.50 -2.90 22.15
CA GLY A 353 2.41 -3.71 22.96
C GLY A 353 3.80 -3.80 22.35
N ARG A 354 4.65 -4.67 22.91
CA ARG A 354 6.02 -4.87 22.38
C ARG A 354 6.01 -5.41 20.94
N GLU A 355 5.07 -6.30 20.66
CA GLU A 355 4.99 -7.13 19.46
C GLU A 355 3.65 -6.95 18.73
N SER A 356 2.87 -5.92 19.09
CA SER A 356 1.56 -5.64 18.50
C SER A 356 1.32 -4.15 18.28
N ALA A 357 0.62 -3.83 17.20
CA ALA A 357 0.19 -2.48 16.86
C ALA A 357 -1.22 -2.49 16.25
N LEU A 358 -1.91 -1.37 16.39
CA LEU A 358 -3.06 -1.02 15.56
C LEU A 358 -2.59 -0.07 14.47
N VAL A 359 -3.10 -0.29 13.27
CA VAL A 359 -2.75 0.48 12.09
C VAL A 359 -4.02 1.00 11.45
N PHE A 360 -3.94 2.24 10.98
CA PHE A 360 -5.04 2.99 10.41
C PHE A 360 -4.60 3.53 9.05
N GLU A 361 -5.34 3.19 8.00
CA GLU A 361 -5.09 3.66 6.64
C GLU A 361 -6.39 3.95 5.92
N VAL A 362 -6.35 4.84 4.94
CA VAL A 362 -7.53 5.16 4.14
C VAL A 362 -7.54 4.29 2.88
N ARG A 363 -8.65 3.58 2.67
CA ARG A 363 -8.90 2.79 1.46
C ARG A 363 -10.06 3.38 0.65
N GLY A 364 -10.01 3.20 -0.66
CA GLY A 364 -11.00 3.72 -1.60
C GLY A 364 -10.65 3.34 -3.05
N PRO A 365 -11.53 3.65 -4.02
CA PRO A 365 -11.47 3.11 -5.38
C PRO A 365 -10.39 3.79 -6.25
N VAL A 366 -9.13 3.60 -5.90
CA VAL A 366 -7.95 4.19 -6.55
C VAL A 366 -6.85 3.14 -6.70
N GLY A 367 -6.05 3.23 -7.76
CA GLY A 367 -4.87 2.39 -7.93
C GLY A 367 -5.21 0.92 -8.11
N ASN A 368 -4.72 0.05 -7.22
CA ASN A 368 -5.07 -1.38 -7.24
C ASN A 368 -6.46 -1.66 -6.66
N ASP A 369 -7.03 -0.75 -5.85
CA ASP A 369 -8.29 -0.93 -5.13
C ASP A 369 -9.53 -0.45 -5.92
N VAL A 370 -9.43 -0.30 -7.24
CA VAL A 370 -10.51 0.29 -8.07
C VAL A 370 -11.84 -0.47 -8.02
N GLN A 371 -11.84 -1.71 -7.53
CA GLN A 371 -13.05 -2.53 -7.38
C GLN A 371 -13.56 -2.57 -5.92
N THR A 372 -12.96 -1.82 -4.99
CA THR A 372 -13.36 -1.86 -3.58
C THR A 372 -14.85 -1.53 -3.37
N CYS A 373 -15.46 -2.26 -2.45
CA CYS A 373 -16.88 -2.18 -2.10
C CYS A 373 -17.23 -0.97 -1.23
N SER A 374 -16.28 -0.55 -0.40
CA SER A 374 -16.45 0.53 0.55
C SER A 374 -15.19 1.39 0.59
N GLN A 375 -15.31 2.60 1.13
CA GLN A 375 -14.18 3.50 1.30
C GLN A 375 -14.24 4.11 2.69
N GLY A 376 -13.08 4.37 3.28
CA GLY A 376 -13.01 4.89 4.64
C GLY A 376 -11.68 4.60 5.30
N LEU A 377 -11.66 4.77 6.62
CA LEU A 377 -10.51 4.44 7.46
C LEU A 377 -10.57 2.95 7.82
N LEU A 378 -9.72 2.15 7.18
CA LEU A 378 -9.55 0.75 7.53
C LEU A 378 -8.69 0.64 8.81
N VAL A 379 -9.10 -0.22 9.73
CA VAL A 379 -8.41 -0.49 10.99
C VAL A 379 -7.97 -1.95 10.99
N TYR A 380 -6.71 -2.22 11.31
CA TYR A 380 -6.23 -3.58 11.44
C TYR A 380 -5.18 -3.71 12.54
N ARG A 381 -5.04 -4.93 13.06
CA ARG A 381 -4.02 -5.31 14.02
C ARG A 381 -2.86 -5.96 13.29
N VAL A 382 -1.65 -5.67 13.75
CA VAL A 382 -0.42 -6.34 13.31
C VAL A 382 0.25 -7.02 14.50
N ARG A 383 0.79 -8.22 14.29
CA ARG A 383 1.54 -9.00 15.30
C ARG A 383 2.86 -9.51 14.71
N SER A 384 4.00 -9.09 15.27
CA SER A 384 5.32 -9.43 14.69
C SER A 384 5.80 -10.86 14.96
N ARG A 385 5.13 -11.60 15.85
CA ARG A 385 5.44 -13.01 16.20
C ARG A 385 4.53 -14.06 15.59
N THR A 386 3.43 -13.63 15.00
CA THR A 386 2.55 -14.56 14.33
C THR A 386 3.18 -14.93 12.99
N GLU A 387 3.20 -16.22 12.67
CA GLU A 387 3.78 -16.73 11.42
C GLU A 387 2.81 -16.53 10.25
N SER A 388 3.36 -16.57 9.03
CA SER A 388 2.60 -16.68 7.78
C SER A 388 1.44 -17.69 7.89
N GLY A 389 0.24 -17.29 7.46
CA GLY A 389 -0.97 -18.11 7.54
C GLY A 389 -1.64 -18.17 8.93
N GLY A 390 -1.02 -17.58 9.96
CA GLY A 390 -1.53 -17.55 11.34
C GLY A 390 -2.33 -16.28 11.70
N GLY A 391 -2.60 -15.40 10.73
CA GLY A 391 -3.19 -14.08 10.95
C GLY A 391 -2.23 -13.05 11.56
N PRO A 392 -1.04 -12.82 10.97
CA PRO A 392 -0.12 -11.79 11.46
C PRO A 392 -0.64 -10.37 11.23
N VAL A 393 -1.58 -10.22 10.29
CA VAL A 393 -2.41 -9.03 10.09
C VAL A 393 -3.88 -9.46 10.16
N GLU A 394 -4.71 -8.67 10.83
CA GLU A 394 -6.13 -8.94 11.04
C GLU A 394 -6.94 -7.65 10.96
N VAL A 395 -7.85 -7.54 9.98
CA VAL A 395 -8.78 -6.42 9.82
C VAL A 395 -9.79 -6.44 10.96
N ILE A 396 -10.05 -5.26 11.53
CA ILE A 396 -11.04 -5.06 12.57
C ILE A 396 -12.28 -4.45 11.91
N ASP A 397 -13.36 -5.21 11.93
CA ASP A 397 -14.63 -4.82 11.36
C ASP A 397 -15.32 -3.71 12.20
N ALA A 398 -15.49 -2.53 11.61
CA ALA A 398 -16.26 -1.44 12.22
C ALA A 398 -17.78 -1.68 12.17
N HIS A 399 -18.23 -2.60 11.30
CA HIS A 399 -19.63 -2.89 10.98
C HIS A 399 -20.01 -4.37 11.16
N PRO A 400 -19.78 -4.99 12.34
CA PRO A 400 -19.96 -6.44 12.57
C PRO A 400 -21.41 -6.96 12.50
N ARG A 401 -22.35 -6.10 12.11
CA ARG A 401 -23.77 -6.44 11.92
C ARG A 401 -24.24 -6.23 10.48
N SER A 402 -23.34 -5.86 9.58
CA SER A 402 -23.59 -5.77 8.14
C SER A 402 -22.48 -6.46 7.36
N GLN A 403 -22.63 -6.46 6.04
CA GLN A 403 -21.70 -7.01 5.07
C GLN A 403 -21.94 -6.28 3.74
N ALA A 404 -20.97 -6.30 2.83
CA ALA A 404 -21.11 -5.71 1.50
C ALA A 404 -20.67 -6.67 0.38
N CYS A 405 -21.06 -6.36 -0.87
CA CYS A 405 -20.67 -7.11 -2.07
C CYS A 405 -20.83 -8.63 -1.95
N GLY A 406 -22.05 -9.10 -1.64
CA GLY A 406 -22.28 -10.50 -1.31
C GLY A 406 -21.91 -11.50 -2.41
N GLU A 407 -21.92 -11.11 -3.68
CA GLU A 407 -21.58 -12.00 -4.81
C GLU A 407 -20.12 -11.84 -5.26
N GLU A 408 -19.53 -10.66 -5.09
CA GLU A 408 -18.21 -10.33 -5.63
C GLU A 408 -17.08 -10.38 -4.60
N SER A 409 -17.38 -10.14 -3.32
CA SER A 409 -16.41 -10.15 -2.25
C SER A 409 -15.94 -11.58 -1.95
N VAL A 410 -14.64 -11.75 -1.74
CA VAL A 410 -14.09 -13.03 -1.25
C VAL A 410 -14.52 -13.31 0.19
N TYR A 411 -14.84 -12.26 0.95
CA TYR A 411 -15.32 -12.37 2.32
C TYR A 411 -16.27 -11.19 2.66
N PRO A 412 -17.57 -11.31 2.31
CA PRO A 412 -18.54 -10.23 2.46
C PRO A 412 -18.59 -9.55 3.84
N PRO A 413 -18.43 -10.27 4.98
CA PRO A 413 -18.46 -9.64 6.30
C PRO A 413 -17.39 -8.56 6.53
N LEU A 414 -16.27 -8.57 5.79
CA LEU A 414 -15.24 -7.52 5.90
C LEU A 414 -15.30 -6.49 4.78
N ALA A 415 -16.18 -6.65 3.79
CA ALA A 415 -16.22 -5.78 2.62
C ALA A 415 -16.66 -4.34 2.93
N ASP A 416 -17.36 -4.12 4.05
CA ASP A 416 -17.73 -2.82 4.63
C ASP A 416 -16.99 -2.49 5.94
N ALA A 417 -15.89 -3.18 6.25
CA ALA A 417 -15.10 -2.96 7.47
C ALA A 417 -14.60 -1.52 7.74
N PRO A 418 -14.25 -0.68 6.75
CA PRO A 418 -13.74 0.67 7.01
C PRO A 418 -14.73 1.57 7.76
N VAL A 419 -14.21 2.41 8.66
CA VAL A 419 -14.99 3.49 9.30
C VAL A 419 -15.27 4.58 8.27
N GLY A 420 -16.55 4.86 8.03
CA GLY A 420 -17.06 5.80 7.05
C GLY A 420 -16.98 7.27 7.47
N LEU A 421 -17.24 8.17 6.53
CA LEU A 421 -17.24 9.62 6.79
C LEU A 421 -18.35 10.02 7.76
N GLY A 422 -17.99 10.74 8.83
CA GLY A 422 -18.90 11.15 9.90
C GLY A 422 -19.09 10.10 10.99
N GLU A 423 -18.50 8.92 10.82
CA GLU A 423 -18.60 7.83 11.78
C GLU A 423 -17.50 7.87 12.84
N SER A 424 -17.73 7.10 13.90
CA SER A 424 -16.76 6.89 14.96
C SER A 424 -16.78 5.44 15.40
N PHE A 425 -15.62 4.91 15.72
CA PHE A 425 -15.45 3.52 16.09
C PHE A 425 -14.50 3.40 17.28
N THR A 426 -14.84 2.55 18.25
CA THR A 426 -13.96 2.24 19.38
C THR A 426 -13.45 0.82 19.19
N VAL A 427 -12.13 0.68 19.05
CA VAL A 427 -11.48 -0.60 18.83
C VAL A 427 -11.66 -1.49 20.08
N PRO A 428 -12.33 -2.65 19.95
CA PRO A 428 -12.64 -3.50 21.09
C PRO A 428 -11.39 -3.91 21.88
N GLY A 429 -11.40 -3.67 23.19
CA GLY A 429 -10.34 -4.10 24.11
C GLY A 429 -9.03 -3.30 24.06
N GLU A 430 -8.90 -2.30 23.19
CA GLU A 430 -7.60 -1.64 22.95
C GLU A 430 -7.52 -0.23 23.57
N GLY A 431 -8.64 0.35 24.02
CA GLY A 431 -8.69 1.72 24.54
C GLY A 431 -8.37 2.77 23.47
N VAL A 432 -8.68 2.48 22.20
CA VAL A 432 -8.45 3.38 21.07
C VAL A 432 -9.79 3.69 20.40
N ARG A 433 -10.07 4.96 20.20
CA ARG A 433 -11.25 5.45 19.48
C ARG A 433 -10.83 6.27 18.27
N VAL A 434 -11.50 6.04 17.15
CA VAL A 434 -11.32 6.79 15.92
C VAL A 434 -12.60 7.51 15.53
N GLU A 435 -12.45 8.70 14.96
CA GLU A 435 -13.53 9.50 14.39
C GLU A 435 -13.07 9.98 13.01
N VAL A 436 -13.93 9.84 12.00
CA VAL A 436 -13.63 10.26 10.62
C VAL A 436 -14.43 11.53 10.35
N GLU A 437 -13.79 12.69 10.50
CA GLU A 437 -14.49 13.98 10.62
C GLU A 437 -14.81 14.64 9.27
N GLY A 438 -14.00 14.37 8.24
CA GLY A 438 -14.05 15.18 7.02
C GLY A 438 -13.19 14.66 5.88
N ARG A 439 -13.39 15.26 4.71
CA ARG A 439 -12.48 15.15 3.56
C ARG A 439 -12.00 16.53 3.16
N THR A 440 -10.73 16.64 2.80
CA THR A 440 -10.16 17.85 2.20
C THR A 440 -10.55 17.94 0.72
N ALA A 441 -10.43 19.12 0.12
CA ALA A 441 -10.68 19.31 -1.31
C ALA A 441 -9.77 18.43 -2.20
N SER A 442 -8.57 18.10 -1.72
CA SER A 442 -7.65 17.18 -2.41
C SER A 442 -8.09 15.72 -2.39
N GLY A 443 -9.04 15.36 -1.52
CA GLY A 443 -9.53 13.98 -1.34
C GLY A 443 -8.94 13.24 -0.13
N ALA A 444 -7.94 13.81 0.58
CA ALA A 444 -7.44 13.30 1.85
C ALA A 444 -8.50 13.37 2.97
N TRP A 445 -8.39 12.53 3.98
CA TRP A 445 -9.35 12.35 5.06
C TRP A 445 -8.84 12.94 6.37
N THR A 446 -9.69 13.68 7.05
CA THR A 446 -9.42 14.18 8.40
C THR A 446 -9.92 13.16 9.41
N VAL A 447 -9.00 12.59 10.17
CA VAL A 447 -9.29 11.56 11.18
C VAL A 447 -8.80 12.02 12.53
N LYS A 448 -9.48 11.58 13.59
CA LYS A 448 -9.10 11.86 14.97
C LYS A 448 -8.96 10.54 15.71
N ILE A 449 -7.78 10.28 16.25
CA ILE A 449 -7.43 9.06 16.98
C ILE A 449 -7.22 9.44 18.45
N THR A 450 -7.97 8.82 19.35
CA THR A 450 -7.89 9.05 20.80
C THR A 450 -7.48 7.75 21.48
N THR A 451 -6.43 7.80 22.30
CA THR A 451 -5.92 6.68 23.08
C THR A 451 -6.16 6.95 24.56
N SER A 452 -6.81 6.03 25.28
CA SER A 452 -7.25 6.23 26.67
C SER A 452 -6.69 5.19 27.64
N ARG A 453 -5.45 4.71 27.42
CA ARG A 453 -4.81 3.76 28.33
C ARG A 453 -4.18 4.43 29.54
#